data_AF-A0A941MHI2-F1
#
_entry.id   AF-A0A941MHI2-F1
#
_cell.length_a   1.000
_cell.length_b   1.000
_cell.length_c   1.000
_cell.angle_alpha   90.00
_cell.angle_beta   90.00
_cell.angle_gamma   90.00
#
_symmetry.space_group_name_H-M   'P 1'
#
loop_
_entity.id
_entity.type
_entity.pdbx_description
1 polymer ?
#
loop_
_entity_poly.entity_id
_entity_poly.type
_entity_poly.pdbx_seq_one_letter_code
_entity_poly.pdbx_strand_id
1 'polypeptide(L)'
;MSSQSVERRLPPAQGANIRAVEPTLSETSSAEHAEAEARADKEFTASAQLAYLESAVNEWQTPNGAPDATSEAAPKRSRTTINPTTVMKSLIAIAVAVALGWFPVQRLLATTSAEAVVNARIITIRAPIEGEVTMAQNGTDIGSPFRDNQDILTIRNERADSVHLTNLQRDRDQLRTNIGALEAKKKLLMSSLDELNSQQERFRLGRIAQLEQRVREADANIASAQAQYAVASEALKRADALRKTDAASQAFLDKAQGEAHVTEQAIKALIEHKKGILVELDAAKNGTYVGDSYNDTPQSAQRKMEVSLELSEVQARLTGTKDQLAAIDASIATEKSRHAELAKAVIHSSVNGRVWEMLTAPGEHVNAGQDLMKLIDCGSAIVTASVSETAYERLSIGQQATFTPRDGGPVLHGIVVGLNGLAAVESNTAIQQSALSREPYHVSLKFPDLANNFDCRVGRSGLVKFADGGSVFAGSLY
;
A
#
# COMPACT_ATOMS: atom_id res chain seq x y z
N MET A 1 -22.87 60.17 8.11
CA MET A 1 -22.33 59.03 7.33
C MET A 1 -21.28 58.38 8.23
N SER A 2 -21.69 57.44 9.09
CA SER A 2 -21.56 55.98 8.91
C SER A 2 -20.07 55.55 8.94
N SER A 3 -19.55 54.71 9.83
CA SER A 3 -20.15 53.65 10.66
C SER A 3 -19.26 53.34 11.87
N GLN A 4 -19.90 52.90 12.96
CA GLN A 4 -19.31 52.50 14.24
C GLN A 4 -18.50 51.19 14.14
N SER A 5 -17.36 51.14 14.83
CA SER A 5 -16.62 49.90 15.14
C SER A 5 -17.00 49.47 16.56
N VAL A 6 -17.64 48.30 16.70
CA VAL A 6 -18.01 47.73 17.99
C VAL A 6 -17.22 46.45 18.23
N GLU A 7 -16.35 46.55 19.23
CA GLU A 7 -15.58 45.51 19.87
C GLU A 7 -16.52 44.59 20.68
N ARG A 8 -16.40 43.26 20.53
CA ARG A 8 -17.02 42.30 21.45
C ARG A 8 -16.02 41.23 21.88
N ARG A 9 -15.66 41.30 23.17
CA ARG A 9 -15.04 40.23 23.97
C ARG A 9 -16.01 39.06 24.12
N LEU A 10 -15.50 37.84 24.00
CA LEU A 10 -16.16 36.60 24.40
C LEU A 10 -15.95 36.34 25.91
N PRO A 11 -17.02 36.06 26.68
CA PRO A 11 -16.94 35.42 27.99
C PRO A 11 -17.28 33.90 27.91
N PRO A 12 -17.02 33.12 28.98
CA PRO A 12 -16.83 31.68 28.91
C PRO A 12 -18.14 30.88 28.90
N ALA A 13 -18.12 29.72 28.25
CA ALA A 13 -19.23 28.78 28.21
C ALA A 13 -19.44 28.11 29.59
N GLN A 14 -20.55 28.46 30.24
CA GLN A 14 -21.12 27.69 31.34
C GLN A 14 -22.08 26.65 30.77
N GLY A 15 -21.98 25.42 31.29
CA GLY A 15 -22.80 24.29 30.90
C GLY A 15 -24.28 24.48 31.25
N ALA A 16 -25.12 24.04 30.33
CA ALA A 16 -26.54 23.78 30.59
C ALA A 16 -26.91 22.45 29.92
N ASN A 17 -27.48 21.58 30.74
CA ASN A 17 -27.92 20.21 30.45
C ASN A 17 -28.70 20.08 29.14
N ILE A 18 -28.14 19.32 28.20
CA ILE A 18 -28.90 18.72 27.10
C ILE A 18 -29.04 17.24 27.45
N ARG A 19 -30.28 16.80 27.67
CA ARG A 19 -30.67 15.40 27.85
C ARG A 19 -30.19 14.60 26.63
N ALA A 20 -29.20 13.75 26.84
CA ALA A 20 -28.90 12.65 25.93
C ALA A 20 -30.06 11.66 25.98
N VAL A 21 -30.72 11.46 24.84
CA VAL A 21 -31.64 10.34 24.64
C VAL A 21 -30.78 9.16 24.22
N GLU A 22 -30.60 8.19 25.12
CA GLU A 22 -30.08 6.87 24.80
C GLU A 22 -31.04 6.17 23.83
N PRO A 23 -30.55 5.50 22.77
CA PRO A 23 -31.35 4.49 22.08
C PRO A 23 -31.40 3.23 22.95
N THR A 24 -32.54 2.98 23.57
CA THR A 24 -32.82 1.74 24.30
C THR A 24 -33.01 0.59 23.31
N LEU A 25 -32.11 -0.38 23.40
CA LEU A 25 -32.21 -1.73 22.85
C LEU A 25 -33.62 -2.29 23.06
N SER A 26 -34.32 -2.54 21.95
CA SER A 26 -35.61 -3.21 21.91
C SER A 26 -35.41 -4.61 21.29
N GLU A 27 -34.70 -5.46 22.01
CA GLU A 27 -34.58 -6.90 21.73
C GLU A 27 -35.27 -7.69 22.85
N THR A 28 -36.60 -7.61 22.95
CA THR A 28 -37.36 -8.54 23.82
C THR A 28 -38.73 -8.95 23.29
N SER A 29 -39.20 -8.46 22.14
CA SER A 29 -40.53 -8.83 21.60
C SER A 29 -40.50 -9.97 20.57
N SER A 30 -39.34 -10.31 20.00
CA SER A 30 -39.21 -11.33 18.95
C SER A 30 -38.76 -12.70 19.46
N ALA A 31 -38.20 -12.78 20.67
CA ALA A 31 -37.78 -14.03 21.28
C ALA A 31 -38.95 -14.80 21.95
N GLU A 32 -39.87 -14.10 22.62
CA GLU A 32 -41.03 -14.75 23.28
C GLU A 32 -42.04 -15.32 22.28
N HIS A 33 -42.18 -14.72 21.08
CA HIS A 33 -43.03 -15.27 20.02
C HIS A 33 -42.42 -16.50 19.33
N ALA A 34 -41.10 -16.53 19.13
CA ALA A 34 -40.41 -17.67 18.53
C ALA A 34 -40.40 -18.90 19.47
N GLU A 35 -40.31 -18.70 20.79
CA GLU A 35 -40.39 -19.79 21.76
C GLU A 35 -41.81 -20.34 21.95
N ALA A 36 -42.85 -19.52 21.73
CA ALA A 36 -44.25 -19.96 21.75
C ALA A 36 -44.62 -20.82 20.53
N GLU A 37 -44.18 -20.45 19.32
CA GLU A 37 -44.38 -21.26 18.11
C GLU A 37 -43.59 -22.58 18.16
N ALA A 38 -42.36 -22.57 18.69
CA ALA A 38 -41.56 -23.79 18.83
C ALA A 38 -42.08 -24.79 19.89
N ARG A 39 -42.87 -24.33 20.89
CA ARG A 39 -43.57 -25.23 21.83
C ARG A 39 -44.83 -25.83 21.22
N ALA A 40 -45.58 -25.07 20.43
CA ALA A 40 -46.80 -25.56 19.76
C ALA A 40 -46.49 -26.66 18.73
N ASP A 41 -45.40 -26.53 17.97
CA ASP A 41 -44.96 -27.56 17.01
C ASP A 41 -44.43 -28.85 17.70
N LYS A 42 -43.87 -28.72 18.90
CA LYS A 42 -43.43 -29.88 19.70
C LYS A 42 -44.59 -30.64 20.35
N GLU A 43 -45.65 -29.95 20.77
CA GLU A 43 -46.86 -30.62 21.28
C GLU A 43 -47.68 -31.32 20.18
N PHE A 44 -47.70 -30.76 18.97
CA PHE A 44 -48.37 -31.36 17.81
C PHE A 44 -47.64 -32.64 17.31
N THR A 45 -46.31 -32.66 17.36
CA THR A 45 -45.51 -33.83 16.95
C THR A 45 -45.51 -34.95 18.00
N ALA A 46 -45.58 -34.64 19.30
CA ALA A 46 -45.68 -35.64 20.36
C ALA A 46 -47.04 -36.36 20.40
N SER A 47 -48.14 -35.63 20.15
CA SER A 47 -49.50 -36.20 20.11
C SER A 47 -49.73 -37.10 18.88
N ALA A 48 -49.14 -36.75 17.72
CA ALA A 48 -49.17 -37.60 16.53
C ALA A 48 -48.35 -38.89 16.69
N GLN A 49 -47.25 -38.86 17.45
CA GLN A 49 -46.42 -40.05 17.72
C GLN A 49 -47.06 -41.00 18.73
N LEU A 50 -47.83 -40.50 19.70
CA LEU A 50 -48.59 -41.32 20.65
C LEU A 50 -49.77 -42.05 20.00
N ALA A 51 -50.48 -41.42 19.06
CA ALA A 51 -51.58 -42.04 18.33
C ALA A 51 -51.14 -43.19 17.39
N TYR A 52 -49.92 -43.12 16.85
CA TYR A 52 -49.34 -44.20 16.02
C TYR A 52 -48.82 -45.38 16.86
N LEU A 53 -48.35 -45.13 18.09
CA LEU A 53 -47.94 -46.20 19.00
C LEU A 53 -49.14 -46.94 19.60
N GLU A 54 -50.28 -46.28 19.80
CA GLU A 54 -51.50 -46.89 20.34
C GLU A 54 -52.22 -47.78 19.30
N SER A 55 -52.05 -47.52 17.99
CA SER A 55 -52.57 -48.40 16.93
C SER A 55 -51.70 -49.65 16.72
N ALA A 56 -50.37 -49.53 16.87
CA ALA A 56 -49.45 -50.66 16.74
C ALA A 56 -49.52 -51.68 17.89
N VAL A 57 -49.98 -51.25 19.09
CA VAL A 57 -50.11 -52.12 20.27
C VAL A 57 -51.45 -52.89 20.31
N ASN A 58 -52.51 -52.36 19.69
CA ASN A 58 -53.82 -53.03 19.62
C ASN A 58 -53.88 -54.17 18.59
N GLU A 59 -52.91 -54.28 17.69
CA GLU A 59 -52.86 -55.32 16.66
C GLU A 59 -52.20 -56.64 17.16
N TRP A 60 -51.66 -56.64 18.39
CA TRP A 60 -50.95 -57.78 18.99
C TRP A 60 -51.74 -58.55 20.05
N GLN A 61 -53.00 -58.18 20.32
CA GLN A 61 -53.86 -58.86 21.31
C GLN A 61 -55.18 -59.36 20.72
N THR A 62 -55.12 -60.44 19.93
CA THR A 62 -56.23 -61.41 19.88
C THR A 62 -55.67 -62.85 19.84
N PRO A 63 -56.03 -63.72 20.81
CA PRO A 63 -55.63 -65.12 20.81
C PRO A 63 -56.67 -65.97 20.06
N ASN A 64 -56.27 -66.58 18.94
CA ASN A 64 -57.09 -67.64 18.32
C ASN A 64 -56.77 -68.98 18.99
N GLY A 65 -57.72 -69.45 19.79
CA GLY A 65 -57.78 -70.81 20.30
C GLY A 65 -58.19 -71.81 19.21
N ALA A 66 -57.55 -72.98 19.23
CA ALA A 66 -58.00 -74.22 18.61
C ALA A 66 -59.37 -74.65 19.19
N PRO A 67 -60.19 -75.51 18.53
CA PRO A 67 -59.90 -76.93 18.26
C PRO A 67 -60.46 -77.38 16.88
N ASP A 68 -60.48 -78.61 16.37
CA ASP A 68 -60.23 -79.96 16.85
C ASP A 68 -59.92 -80.85 15.63
N ALA A 69 -59.28 -81.98 15.87
CA ALA A 69 -58.95 -82.99 14.88
C ALA A 69 -60.09 -84.00 14.68
N THR A 70 -60.33 -84.41 13.43
CA THR A 70 -60.86 -85.75 13.10
C THR A 70 -60.25 -86.29 11.80
N SER A 71 -59.68 -87.49 11.93
CA SER A 71 -59.56 -88.62 10.98
C SER A 71 -60.38 -88.46 9.69
N GLU A 72 -59.92 -88.77 8.47
CA GLU A 72 -59.41 -90.04 7.93
C GLU A 72 -59.08 -89.77 6.44
N ALA A 73 -57.97 -90.17 5.83
CA ALA A 73 -57.86 -91.39 5.04
C ALA A 73 -56.49 -91.47 4.33
N ALA A 74 -55.93 -92.67 4.29
CA ALA A 74 -54.61 -93.01 3.76
C ALA A 74 -54.50 -93.04 2.22
N PRO A 75 -53.33 -92.71 1.63
CA PRO A 75 -52.95 -93.21 0.31
C PRO A 75 -51.97 -94.39 0.42
N LYS A 76 -52.25 -95.43 -0.37
CA LYS A 76 -51.50 -96.70 -0.43
C LYS A 76 -50.08 -96.48 -0.96
N ARG A 77 -49.12 -97.11 -0.28
CA ARG A 77 -47.76 -97.37 -0.77
C ARG A 77 -47.80 -98.20 -2.07
N SER A 78 -47.18 -97.71 -3.12
CA SER A 78 -46.64 -98.54 -4.20
C SER A 78 -45.11 -98.37 -4.22
N ARG A 79 -44.40 -99.49 -4.06
CA ARG A 79 -42.96 -99.59 -4.28
C ARG A 79 -42.72 -99.60 -5.80
N THR A 80 -41.85 -98.74 -6.29
CA THR A 80 -41.32 -98.85 -7.65
C THR A 80 -39.83 -98.52 -7.67
N THR A 81 -39.08 -99.45 -8.24
CA THR A 81 -37.61 -99.51 -8.35
C THR A 81 -37.05 -98.42 -9.26
N ILE A 82 -35.91 -97.84 -8.87
CA ILE A 82 -35.22 -96.75 -9.59
C ILE A 82 -34.20 -97.34 -10.58
N ASN A 83 -34.30 -96.95 -11.85
CA ASN A 83 -33.38 -97.31 -12.93
C ASN A 83 -32.33 -96.20 -13.19
N PRO A 84 -31.08 -96.52 -13.58
CA PRO A 84 -29.91 -95.61 -13.55
C PRO A 84 -29.81 -94.58 -14.70
N THR A 85 -30.82 -94.40 -15.54
CA THR A 85 -30.77 -93.50 -16.71
C THR A 85 -31.25 -92.07 -16.43
N THR A 86 -31.67 -91.77 -15.20
CA THR A 86 -32.21 -90.46 -14.77
C THR A 86 -31.14 -89.49 -14.24
N VAL A 87 -29.94 -89.95 -13.88
CA VAL A 87 -28.87 -89.10 -13.31
C VAL A 87 -28.14 -88.25 -14.38
N MET A 88 -28.01 -88.78 -15.60
CA MET A 88 -27.34 -88.08 -16.71
C MET A 88 -28.16 -86.87 -17.20
N LYS A 89 -29.49 -87.00 -17.24
CA LYS A 89 -30.39 -85.94 -17.70
C LYS A 89 -30.48 -84.77 -16.72
N SER A 90 -30.35 -85.02 -15.41
CA SER A 90 -30.30 -83.97 -14.40
C SER A 90 -29.02 -83.13 -14.45
N LEU A 91 -27.86 -83.73 -14.76
CA LEU A 91 -26.58 -82.99 -14.84
C LEU A 91 -26.52 -82.03 -16.03
N ILE A 92 -27.07 -82.43 -17.19
CA ILE A 92 -27.14 -81.56 -18.38
C ILE A 92 -28.13 -80.41 -18.13
N ALA A 93 -29.27 -80.68 -17.49
CA ALA A 93 -30.24 -79.63 -17.13
C ALA A 93 -29.65 -78.60 -16.15
N ILE A 94 -28.82 -79.04 -15.19
CA ILE A 94 -28.13 -78.14 -14.26
C ILE A 94 -27.05 -77.31 -14.97
N ALA A 95 -26.25 -77.92 -15.84
CA ALA A 95 -25.22 -77.19 -16.60
C ALA A 95 -25.84 -76.12 -17.52
N VAL A 96 -26.97 -76.42 -18.16
CA VAL A 96 -27.72 -75.45 -18.98
C VAL A 96 -28.36 -74.36 -18.10
N ALA A 97 -28.89 -74.72 -16.92
CA ALA A 97 -29.43 -73.73 -15.98
C ALA A 97 -28.35 -72.79 -15.43
N VAL A 98 -27.14 -73.29 -15.16
CA VAL A 98 -26.00 -72.46 -14.73
C VAL A 98 -25.49 -71.60 -15.88
N ALA A 99 -25.37 -72.14 -17.10
CA ALA A 99 -24.93 -71.35 -18.26
C ALA A 99 -25.95 -70.26 -18.62
N LEU A 100 -27.25 -70.58 -18.65
CA LEU A 100 -28.31 -69.61 -18.93
C LEU A 100 -28.59 -68.67 -17.76
N GLY A 101 -28.28 -69.04 -16.52
CA GLY A 101 -28.42 -68.17 -15.35
C GLY A 101 -27.23 -67.24 -15.13
N TRP A 102 -26.00 -67.73 -15.34
CA TRP A 102 -24.77 -66.99 -15.03
C TRP A 102 -24.40 -65.94 -16.09
N PHE A 103 -24.63 -66.25 -17.37
CA PHE A 103 -24.31 -65.35 -18.49
C PHE A 103 -25.13 -64.04 -18.50
N PRO A 104 -26.45 -64.03 -18.26
CA PRO A 104 -27.20 -62.76 -18.12
C PRO A 104 -26.86 -62.02 -16.83
N VAL A 105 -26.52 -62.71 -15.75
CA VAL A 105 -26.11 -62.09 -14.48
C VAL A 105 -24.79 -61.31 -14.64
N GLN A 106 -23.80 -61.84 -15.36
CA GLN A 106 -22.57 -61.10 -15.69
C GLN A 106 -22.85 -59.85 -16.55
N ARG A 107 -23.86 -59.90 -17.42
CA ARG A 107 -24.21 -58.77 -18.30
C ARG A 107 -25.06 -57.70 -17.62
N LEU A 108 -25.81 -58.05 -16.58
CA LEU A 108 -26.53 -57.12 -15.70
C LEU A 108 -25.61 -56.48 -14.65
N LEU A 109 -24.53 -57.17 -14.26
CA LEU A 109 -23.51 -56.64 -13.34
C LEU A 109 -22.53 -55.68 -14.02
N ALA A 110 -22.34 -55.78 -15.34
CA ALA A 110 -21.46 -54.91 -16.09
C ALA A 110 -22.22 -53.69 -16.63
N THR A 111 -21.67 -52.50 -16.38
CA THR A 111 -22.01 -51.19 -16.97
C THR A 111 -23.16 -50.40 -16.33
N THR A 112 -22.87 -49.76 -15.19
CA THR A 112 -23.51 -48.49 -14.84
C THR A 112 -23.02 -47.40 -15.80
N SER A 113 -23.67 -47.27 -16.96
CA SER A 113 -23.42 -46.14 -17.85
C SER A 113 -24.18 -44.93 -17.34
N ALA A 114 -23.47 -43.89 -16.94
CA ALA A 114 -24.04 -42.66 -16.40
C ALA A 114 -24.04 -41.56 -17.46
N GLU A 115 -25.10 -40.76 -17.52
CA GLU A 115 -25.11 -39.54 -18.33
C GLU A 115 -24.15 -38.53 -17.71
N ALA A 116 -23.28 -37.95 -18.54
CA ALA A 116 -22.27 -37.02 -18.06
C ALA A 116 -22.09 -35.84 -19.00
N VAL A 117 -21.67 -34.71 -18.44
CA VAL A 117 -21.38 -33.47 -19.17
C VAL A 117 -20.00 -32.96 -18.82
N VAL A 118 -19.26 -32.53 -19.84
CA VAL A 118 -18.00 -31.81 -19.67
C VAL A 118 -18.29 -30.41 -19.14
N ASN A 119 -17.69 -30.10 -18.01
CA ASN A 119 -17.82 -28.84 -17.30
C ASN A 119 -16.43 -28.24 -17.05
N ALA A 120 -16.37 -26.97 -16.69
CA ALA A 120 -15.13 -26.28 -16.36
C ALA A 120 -15.43 -25.10 -15.43
N ARG A 121 -14.39 -24.61 -14.75
CA ARG A 121 -14.52 -23.49 -13.83
C ARG A 121 -14.71 -22.18 -14.60
N ILE A 122 -15.64 -21.36 -14.12
CA ILE A 122 -15.80 -19.97 -14.52
C ILE A 122 -14.98 -19.07 -13.60
N ILE A 123 -14.23 -18.16 -14.20
CA ILE A 123 -13.51 -17.09 -13.52
C ILE A 123 -14.13 -15.77 -13.95
N THR A 124 -14.60 -14.99 -12.99
CA THR A 124 -15.12 -13.64 -13.24
C THR A 124 -13.99 -12.63 -13.18
N ILE A 125 -13.80 -11.89 -14.25
CA ILE A 125 -12.85 -10.78 -14.33
C ILE A 125 -13.55 -9.52 -13.85
N ARG A 126 -12.96 -8.85 -12.87
CA ARG A 126 -13.45 -7.60 -12.30
C ARG A 126 -12.58 -6.42 -12.67
N ALA A 127 -13.19 -5.25 -12.70
CA ALA A 127 -12.51 -3.98 -12.87
C ALA A 127 -11.64 -3.65 -11.65
N PRO A 128 -10.30 -3.54 -11.76
CA PRO A 128 -9.46 -3.08 -10.65
C PRO A 128 -9.62 -1.58 -10.37
N ILE A 129 -10.03 -0.81 -11.38
CA ILE A 129 -10.25 0.64 -11.32
C ILE A 129 -11.57 0.99 -12.02
N GLU A 130 -12.15 2.14 -11.69
CA GLU A 130 -13.24 2.72 -12.47
C GLU A 130 -12.72 3.35 -13.77
N GLY A 131 -13.55 3.42 -14.81
CA GLY A 131 -13.16 4.06 -16.07
C GLY A 131 -13.91 3.55 -17.29
N GLU A 132 -13.46 3.96 -18.46
CA GLU A 132 -14.00 3.49 -19.74
C GLU A 132 -13.27 2.23 -20.20
N VAL A 133 -14.03 1.21 -20.59
CA VAL A 133 -13.50 -0.07 -21.06
C VAL A 133 -13.19 -0.02 -22.54
N THR A 134 -11.96 -0.41 -22.89
CA THR A 134 -11.53 -0.62 -24.28
C THR A 134 -11.09 -2.06 -24.47
N MET A 135 -11.51 -2.67 -25.57
CA MET A 135 -11.21 -4.07 -25.87
C MET A 135 -9.90 -4.20 -26.65
N ALA A 136 -9.14 -5.25 -26.39
CA ALA A 136 -8.05 -5.63 -27.28
C ALA A 136 -8.64 -6.00 -28.65
N GLN A 137 -8.07 -5.47 -29.75
CA GLN A 137 -8.70 -5.49 -31.08
C GLN A 137 -8.94 -6.89 -31.68
N ASN A 138 -8.49 -7.97 -31.04
CA ASN A 138 -8.71 -9.34 -31.49
C ASN A 138 -9.02 -10.26 -30.30
N GLY A 139 -10.18 -10.91 -30.32
CA GLY A 139 -10.46 -12.04 -29.44
C GLY A 139 -11.22 -11.71 -28.15
N THR A 140 -12.11 -10.73 -28.13
CA THR A 140 -13.00 -10.48 -26.98
C THR A 140 -14.46 -10.88 -27.23
N ASP A 141 -14.76 -11.54 -28.34
CA ASP A 141 -16.10 -12.07 -28.63
C ASP A 141 -16.39 -13.33 -27.82
N ILE A 142 -17.67 -13.64 -27.60
CA ILE A 142 -18.08 -14.86 -26.90
C ILE A 142 -17.49 -16.09 -27.62
N GLY A 143 -16.85 -16.98 -26.86
CA GLY A 143 -16.19 -18.19 -27.37
C GLY A 143 -14.80 -17.97 -27.98
N SER A 144 -14.28 -16.74 -28.04
CA SER A 144 -12.89 -16.51 -28.46
C SER A 144 -11.89 -17.11 -27.44
N PRO A 145 -10.77 -17.71 -27.91
CA PRO A 145 -9.78 -18.30 -27.02
C PRO A 145 -8.80 -17.25 -26.48
N PHE A 146 -8.38 -17.44 -25.22
CA PHE A 146 -7.36 -16.67 -24.55
C PHE A 146 -6.24 -17.55 -24.04
N ARG A 147 -5.03 -17.01 -24.08
CA ARG A 147 -3.86 -17.58 -23.43
C ARG A 147 -3.62 -16.92 -22.08
N ASP A 148 -2.95 -17.64 -21.21
CA ASP A 148 -2.41 -17.08 -19.98
C ASP A 148 -1.55 -15.84 -20.28
N ASN A 149 -1.69 -14.81 -19.45
CA ASN A 149 -1.05 -13.51 -19.57
C ASN A 149 -1.33 -12.73 -20.88
N GLN A 150 -2.37 -13.09 -21.64
CA GLN A 150 -2.82 -12.32 -22.80
C GLN A 150 -3.65 -11.11 -22.36
N ASP A 151 -3.41 -9.95 -22.98
CA ASP A 151 -4.21 -8.74 -22.78
C ASP A 151 -5.64 -8.94 -23.28
N ILE A 152 -6.60 -8.65 -22.41
CA ILE A 152 -8.04 -8.82 -22.68
C ILE A 152 -8.71 -7.45 -22.84
N LEU A 153 -8.68 -6.64 -21.78
CA LEU A 153 -9.28 -5.32 -21.74
C LEU A 153 -8.28 -4.29 -21.21
N THR A 154 -8.47 -3.04 -21.58
CA THR A 154 -7.81 -1.90 -20.95
C THR A 154 -8.88 -0.95 -20.43
N ILE A 155 -8.80 -0.62 -19.14
CA ILE A 155 -9.65 0.40 -18.52
C ILE A 155 -8.84 1.69 -18.44
N ARG A 156 -9.44 2.80 -18.88
CA ARG A 156 -8.85 4.13 -18.78
C ARG A 156 -9.74 5.03 -17.94
N ASN A 157 -9.17 5.63 -16.90
CA ASN A 157 -9.82 6.65 -16.10
C ASN A 157 -9.26 8.03 -16.49
N GLU A 158 -9.95 8.73 -17.39
CA GLU A 158 -9.56 10.10 -17.76
C GLU A 158 -9.81 11.12 -16.63
N ARG A 159 -10.59 10.74 -15.62
CA ARG A 159 -10.93 11.56 -14.45
C ARG A 159 -10.17 11.15 -13.19
N ALA A 160 -9.11 10.35 -13.33
CA ALA A 160 -8.26 9.98 -12.21
C ALA A 160 -7.77 11.24 -11.47
N ASP A 161 -7.91 11.25 -10.14
CA ASP A 161 -7.60 12.43 -9.34
C ASP A 161 -6.10 12.76 -9.43
N SER A 162 -5.82 13.89 -10.07
CA SER A 162 -4.48 14.48 -10.24
C SER A 162 -4.31 15.77 -9.44
N VAL A 163 -5.28 16.16 -8.59
CA VAL A 163 -5.24 17.40 -7.82
C VAL A 163 -4.04 17.41 -6.88
N HIS A 164 -3.80 16.31 -6.18
CA HIS A 164 -2.65 16.21 -5.28
C HIS A 164 -1.32 16.33 -6.04
N LEU A 165 -1.16 15.61 -7.16
CA LEU A 165 0.00 15.70 -8.03
C LEU A 165 0.23 17.14 -8.55
N THR A 166 -0.84 17.81 -9.00
CA THR A 166 -0.77 19.18 -9.50
C THR A 166 -0.36 20.16 -8.40
N ASN A 167 -0.84 19.95 -7.17
CA ASN A 167 -0.45 20.76 -6.02
C ASN A 167 1.04 20.59 -5.68
N LEU A 168 1.53 19.36 -5.60
CA LEU A 168 2.95 19.10 -5.38
C LEU A 168 3.84 19.71 -6.48
N GLN A 169 3.40 19.66 -7.74
CA GLN A 169 4.13 20.28 -8.86
C GLN A 169 4.19 21.81 -8.72
N ARG A 170 3.09 22.45 -8.32
CA ARG A 170 3.06 23.89 -8.04
C ARG A 170 4.00 24.26 -6.89
N ASP A 171 4.00 23.47 -5.82
CA ASP A 171 4.88 23.69 -4.67
C ASP A 171 6.36 23.55 -5.06
N ARG A 172 6.70 22.55 -5.88
CA ARG A 172 8.04 22.39 -6.46
C ARG A 172 8.45 23.63 -7.26
N ASP A 173 7.58 24.15 -8.10
CA ASP A 173 7.88 25.30 -8.95
C ASP A 173 8.04 26.59 -8.12
N GLN A 174 7.25 26.75 -7.05
CA GLN A 174 7.43 27.81 -6.07
C GLN A 174 8.77 27.69 -5.33
N LEU A 175 9.15 26.49 -4.88
CA LEU A 175 10.44 26.25 -4.23
C LEU A 175 11.61 26.55 -5.16
N ARG A 176 11.54 26.17 -6.44
CA ARG A 176 12.56 26.50 -7.45
C ARG A 176 12.70 28.00 -7.65
N THR A 177 11.59 28.72 -7.70
CA THR A 177 11.58 30.19 -7.78
C THR A 177 12.25 30.80 -6.55
N ASN A 178 11.91 30.31 -5.35
CA ASN A 178 12.52 30.76 -4.10
C ASN A 178 14.04 30.48 -4.06
N ILE A 179 14.48 29.30 -4.52
CA ILE A 179 15.90 28.96 -4.65
C ILE A 179 16.63 29.96 -5.54
N GLY A 180 16.07 30.27 -6.72
CA GLY A 180 16.65 31.27 -7.63
C GLY A 180 16.79 32.65 -6.98
N ALA A 181 15.77 33.09 -6.23
CA ALA A 181 15.81 34.36 -5.49
C ALA A 181 16.87 34.36 -4.38
N LEU A 182 16.99 33.26 -3.61
CA LEU A 182 17.99 33.10 -2.57
C LEU A 182 19.42 33.04 -3.14
N GLU A 183 19.62 32.40 -4.29
CA GLU A 183 20.92 32.36 -4.98
C GLU A 183 21.34 33.73 -5.49
N ALA A 184 20.40 34.49 -6.07
CA ALA A 184 20.65 35.87 -6.48
C ALA A 184 21.00 36.76 -5.26
N LYS A 185 20.25 36.63 -4.15
CA LYS A 185 20.53 37.36 -2.91
C LYS A 185 21.89 36.99 -2.32
N LYS A 186 22.25 35.71 -2.29
CA LYS A 186 23.57 35.22 -1.86
C LYS A 186 24.68 35.89 -2.67
N LYS A 187 24.55 35.91 -4.01
CA LYS A 187 25.53 36.54 -4.90
C LYS A 187 25.69 38.03 -4.63
N LEU A 188 24.57 38.75 -4.42
CA LEU A 188 24.59 40.16 -4.07
C LEU A 188 25.31 40.43 -2.75
N LEU A 189 25.01 39.65 -1.70
CA LEU A 189 25.66 39.80 -0.39
C LEU A 189 27.15 39.49 -0.45
N MET A 190 27.57 38.47 -1.23
CA MET A 190 28.99 38.18 -1.46
C MET A 190 29.72 39.33 -2.14
N SER A 191 29.10 39.96 -3.15
CA SER A 191 29.66 41.16 -3.80
C SER A 191 29.76 42.34 -2.83
N SER A 192 28.76 42.51 -1.95
CA SER A 192 28.77 43.58 -0.95
C SER A 192 29.87 43.38 0.09
N LEU A 193 30.14 42.12 0.50
CA LEU A 193 31.26 41.82 1.40
C LEU A 193 32.62 42.16 0.78
N ASP A 194 32.81 41.86 -0.51
CA ASP A 194 34.05 42.20 -1.22
C ASP A 194 34.25 43.72 -1.31
N GLU A 195 33.18 44.46 -1.59
CA GLU A 195 33.22 45.92 -1.61
C GLU A 195 33.53 46.49 -0.21
N LEU A 196 32.87 45.98 0.84
CA LEU A 196 33.11 46.41 2.22
C LEU A 196 34.54 46.10 2.69
N ASN A 197 35.12 44.98 2.26
CA ASN A 197 36.53 44.67 2.50
C ASN A 197 37.45 45.72 1.87
N SER A 198 37.19 46.06 0.61
CA SER A 198 37.96 47.07 -0.12
C SER A 198 37.79 48.47 0.47
N GLN A 199 36.60 48.82 0.97
CA GLN A 199 36.35 50.08 1.68
C GLN A 199 37.08 50.12 3.03
N GLN A 200 37.03 49.03 3.80
CA GLN A 200 37.73 48.92 5.08
C GLN A 200 39.24 49.09 4.92
N GLU A 201 39.84 48.47 3.90
CA GLU A 201 41.28 48.59 3.66
C GLU A 201 41.68 50.00 3.21
N ARG A 202 40.90 50.63 2.33
CA ARG A 202 41.12 52.04 1.95
C ARG A 202 41.04 52.97 3.16
N PHE A 203 40.09 52.74 4.06
CA PHE A 203 39.99 53.49 5.30
C PHE A 203 41.22 53.27 6.20
N ARG A 204 41.67 52.03 6.36
CA ARG A 204 42.87 51.69 7.14
C ARG A 204 44.12 52.41 6.62
N LEU A 205 44.38 52.32 5.32
CA LEU A 205 45.53 52.98 4.68
C LEU A 205 45.44 54.51 4.81
N GLY A 206 44.26 55.10 4.59
CA GLY A 206 44.04 56.53 4.76
C GLY A 206 44.27 57.00 6.20
N ARG A 207 43.81 56.23 7.19
CA ARG A 207 44.00 56.53 8.61
C ARG A 207 45.47 56.44 9.01
N ILE A 208 46.20 55.44 8.53
CA ILE A 208 47.65 55.31 8.75
C ILE A 208 48.37 56.55 8.19
N ALA A 209 48.09 56.92 6.93
CA ALA A 209 48.70 58.10 6.31
C ALA A 209 48.41 59.40 7.07
N GLN A 210 47.18 59.58 7.56
CA GLN A 210 46.79 60.71 8.40
C GLN A 210 47.58 60.74 9.72
N LEU A 211 47.69 59.61 10.41
CA LEU A 211 48.42 59.51 11.68
C LEU A 211 49.92 59.73 11.50
N GLU A 212 50.52 59.20 10.42
CA GLU A 212 51.92 59.47 10.08
C GLU A 212 52.19 60.96 9.82
N GLN A 213 51.23 61.69 9.22
CA GLN A 213 51.33 63.14 9.08
C GLN A 213 51.24 63.87 10.42
N ARG A 214 50.34 63.44 11.32
CA ARG A 214 50.24 64.00 12.69
C ARG A 214 51.52 63.76 13.51
N VAL A 215 52.19 62.61 13.32
CA VAL A 215 53.51 62.37 13.93
C VAL A 215 54.54 63.36 13.41
N ARG A 216 54.60 63.60 12.10
CA ARG A 216 55.51 64.61 11.51
C ARG A 216 55.24 66.02 12.03
N GLU A 217 53.97 66.38 12.18
CA GLU A 217 53.57 67.65 12.78
C GLU A 217 54.01 67.76 14.25
N ALA A 218 53.81 66.71 15.05
CA ALA A 218 54.27 66.66 16.43
C ALA A 218 55.81 66.79 16.53
N ASP A 219 56.54 66.17 15.61
CA ASP A 219 58.01 66.30 15.52
C ASP A 219 58.44 67.74 15.24
N ALA A 220 57.77 68.43 14.31
CA ALA A 220 58.03 69.84 14.03
C ALA A 220 57.74 70.75 15.24
N ASN A 221 56.65 70.47 15.97
CA ASN A 221 56.30 71.20 17.19
C ASN A 221 57.31 70.98 18.32
N ILE A 222 57.78 69.74 18.51
CA ILE A 222 58.85 69.42 19.46
C ILE A 222 60.13 70.18 19.09
N ALA A 223 60.54 70.18 17.81
CA ALA A 223 61.72 70.90 17.36
C ALA A 223 61.62 72.41 17.61
N SER A 224 60.44 73.01 17.37
CA SER A 224 60.17 74.42 17.68
C SER A 224 60.26 74.72 19.18
N ALA A 225 59.67 73.87 20.03
CA ALA A 225 59.75 74.01 21.49
C ALA A 225 61.19 73.83 22.02
N GLN A 226 61.95 72.91 21.43
CA GLN A 226 63.38 72.73 21.73
C GLN A 226 64.19 73.99 21.40
N ALA A 227 63.92 74.65 20.27
CA ALA A 227 64.57 75.91 19.93
C ALA A 227 64.23 77.03 20.93
N GLN A 228 62.97 77.11 21.38
CA GLN A 228 62.55 78.08 22.41
C GLN A 228 63.22 77.81 23.77
N TYR A 229 63.27 76.55 24.19
CA TYR A 229 63.99 76.15 25.40
C TYR A 229 65.48 76.47 25.31
N ALA A 230 66.12 76.26 24.15
CA ALA A 230 67.52 76.64 23.96
C ALA A 230 67.75 78.13 24.22
N VAL A 231 66.90 79.01 23.66
CA VAL A 231 66.94 80.46 23.91
C VAL A 231 66.72 80.80 25.39
N ALA A 232 65.71 80.19 26.03
CA ALA A 232 65.40 80.41 27.45
C ALA A 232 66.52 79.91 28.37
N SER A 233 67.14 78.76 28.05
CA SER A 233 68.24 78.18 28.81
C SER A 233 69.50 79.06 28.74
N GLU A 234 69.79 79.65 27.59
CA GLU A 234 70.91 80.60 27.44
C GLU A 234 70.61 81.93 28.15
N ALA A 235 69.35 82.39 28.14
CA ALA A 235 68.94 83.55 28.94
C ALA A 235 69.12 83.29 30.45
N LEU A 236 68.75 82.11 30.92
CA LEU A 236 68.97 81.67 32.31
C LEU A 236 70.46 81.62 32.66
N LYS A 237 71.31 81.00 31.83
CA LYS A 237 72.77 80.97 32.04
C LYS A 237 73.36 82.38 32.16
N ARG A 238 72.93 83.30 31.30
CA ARG A 238 73.35 84.71 31.36
C ARG A 238 72.87 85.40 32.65
N ALA A 239 71.62 85.17 33.05
CA ALA A 239 71.06 85.73 34.28
C ALA A 239 71.80 85.23 35.54
N ASP A 240 72.18 83.94 35.57
CA ASP A 240 72.99 83.35 36.64
C ASP A 240 74.41 83.94 36.71
N ALA A 241 75.06 84.12 35.56
CA ALA A 241 76.38 84.75 35.50
C ALA A 241 76.34 86.22 35.99
N LEU A 242 75.34 87.00 35.59
CA LEU A 242 75.16 88.39 36.02
C LEU A 242 74.80 88.50 37.51
N ARG A 243 74.08 87.52 38.05
CA ARG A 243 73.78 87.44 39.49
C ARG A 243 75.05 87.27 40.31
N LYS A 244 75.98 86.41 39.87
CA LYS A 244 77.25 86.15 40.58
C LYS A 244 78.14 87.38 40.72
N THR A 245 77.93 88.39 39.86
CA THR A 245 78.66 89.66 39.89
C THR A 245 77.81 90.82 40.44
N ASP A 246 76.67 90.54 41.10
CA ASP A 246 75.70 91.53 41.60
C ASP A 246 75.19 92.54 40.55
N ALA A 247 75.29 92.20 39.26
CA ALA A 247 74.88 93.06 38.15
C ALA A 247 73.40 92.91 37.76
N ALA A 248 72.67 91.97 38.38
CA ALA A 248 71.25 91.70 38.13
C ALA A 248 70.48 91.34 39.40
N SER A 249 69.18 91.71 39.46
CA SER A 249 68.32 91.52 40.64
C SER A 249 67.88 90.07 40.86
N GLN A 250 67.43 89.73 42.10
CA GLN A 250 66.84 88.42 42.42
C GLN A 250 65.66 88.06 41.49
N ALA A 251 64.75 89.02 41.30
CA ALA A 251 63.59 88.84 40.45
C ALA A 251 63.93 88.54 38.99
N PHE A 252 65.07 89.02 38.47
CA PHE A 252 65.46 88.79 37.08
C PHE A 252 65.85 87.33 36.81
N LEU A 253 66.67 86.70 37.67
CA LEU A 253 66.97 85.27 37.50
C LEU A 253 65.79 84.38 37.89
N ASP A 254 64.95 84.73 38.86
CA ASP A 254 63.73 83.95 39.16
C ASP A 254 62.81 83.89 37.94
N LYS A 255 62.66 85.01 37.22
CA LYS A 255 61.92 85.07 35.95
C LYS A 255 62.56 84.16 34.88
N ALA A 256 63.88 84.25 34.69
CA ALA A 256 64.59 83.44 33.69
C ALA A 256 64.54 81.92 34.03
N GLN A 257 64.58 81.57 35.32
CA GLN A 257 64.40 80.20 35.81
C GLN A 257 62.98 79.71 35.51
N GLY A 258 61.97 80.53 35.80
CA GLY A 258 60.57 80.22 35.48
C GLY A 258 60.35 79.99 33.97
N GLU A 259 60.87 80.86 33.11
CA GLU A 259 60.76 80.74 31.65
C GLU A 259 61.45 79.48 31.11
N ALA A 260 62.66 79.18 31.59
CA ALA A 260 63.37 77.94 31.24
C ALA A 260 62.60 76.69 31.70
N HIS A 261 62.03 76.71 32.90
CA HIS A 261 61.24 75.59 33.41
C HIS A 261 59.95 75.38 32.61
N VAL A 262 59.21 76.45 32.30
CA VAL A 262 57.98 76.36 31.50
C VAL A 262 58.25 75.80 30.11
N THR A 263 59.31 76.26 29.44
CA THR A 263 59.68 75.76 28.11
C THR A 263 60.19 74.31 28.14
N GLU A 264 60.87 73.89 29.21
CA GLU A 264 61.24 72.48 29.43
C GLU A 264 60.00 71.58 29.58
N GLN A 265 59.03 72.01 30.40
CA GLN A 265 57.80 71.25 30.61
C GLN A 265 56.94 71.19 29.34
N ALA A 266 56.95 72.24 28.52
CA ALA A 266 56.28 72.24 27.22
C ALA A 266 56.85 71.16 26.28
N ILE A 267 58.17 70.95 26.25
CA ILE A 267 58.78 69.85 25.48
C ILE A 267 58.29 68.49 25.98
N LYS A 268 58.28 68.27 27.31
CA LYS A 268 57.81 67.00 27.91
C LYS A 268 56.35 66.72 27.53
N ALA A 269 55.48 67.73 27.62
CA ALA A 269 54.08 67.61 27.23
C ALA A 269 53.91 67.22 25.75
N LEU A 270 54.69 67.84 24.85
CA LEU A 270 54.65 67.50 23.41
C LEU A 270 55.17 66.08 23.12
N ILE A 271 56.19 65.62 23.85
CA ILE A 271 56.70 64.24 23.74
C ILE A 271 55.63 63.23 24.15
N GLU A 272 54.95 63.44 25.28
CA GLU A 272 53.87 62.55 25.71
C GLU A 272 52.69 62.57 24.73
N HIS A 273 52.34 63.74 24.19
CA HIS A 273 51.33 63.83 23.13
C HIS A 273 51.72 63.04 21.88
N LYS A 274 52.99 63.13 21.43
CA LYS A 274 53.50 62.30 20.31
C LYS A 274 53.37 60.81 20.60
N LYS A 275 53.68 60.36 21.82
CA LYS A 275 53.53 58.95 22.21
C LYS A 275 52.07 58.49 22.07
N GLY A 276 51.10 59.31 22.45
CA GLY A 276 49.68 59.03 22.24
C GLY A 276 49.35 58.78 20.76
N ILE A 277 49.82 59.64 19.86
CA ILE A 277 49.63 59.48 18.40
C ILE A 277 50.30 58.20 17.90
N LEU A 278 51.48 57.84 18.41
CA LEU A 278 52.17 56.60 18.04
C LEU A 278 51.39 55.34 18.44
N VAL A 279 50.71 55.36 19.59
CA VAL A 279 49.83 54.26 20.00
C VAL A 279 48.64 54.14 19.05
N GLU A 280 48.01 55.26 18.66
CA GLU A 280 46.94 55.25 17.64
C GLU A 280 47.44 54.69 16.30
N LEU A 281 48.67 55.06 15.90
CA LEU A 281 49.29 54.61 14.64
C LEU A 281 49.57 53.11 14.65
N ASP A 282 50.12 52.58 15.74
CA ASP A 282 50.38 51.15 15.89
C ASP A 282 49.07 50.35 15.88
N ALA A 283 48.06 50.82 16.61
CA ALA A 283 46.73 50.22 16.58
C ALA A 283 46.18 50.15 15.14
N ALA A 284 46.21 51.26 14.40
CA ALA A 284 45.73 51.34 13.02
C ALA A 284 46.51 50.43 12.06
N LYS A 285 47.83 50.29 12.26
CA LYS A 285 48.67 49.34 11.50
C LYS A 285 48.25 47.89 11.75
N ASN A 286 47.90 47.58 12.99
CA ASN A 286 47.38 46.27 13.41
C ASN A 286 45.89 46.06 13.08
N GLY A 287 45.24 47.00 12.38
CA GLY A 287 43.83 46.89 11.98
C GLY A 287 42.83 47.10 13.12
N THR A 288 43.31 47.60 14.26
CA THR A 288 42.50 48.02 15.42
C THR A 288 42.43 49.54 15.46
N TYR A 289 41.41 50.10 16.10
CA TYR A 289 41.28 51.55 16.21
C TYR A 289 41.07 51.89 17.68
N VAL A 290 41.94 52.76 18.20
CA VAL A 290 41.95 53.21 19.59
C VAL A 290 42.03 54.73 19.56
N GLY A 291 41.17 55.43 20.30
CA GLY A 291 41.20 56.89 20.44
C GLY A 291 40.00 57.44 21.20
N ASP A 292 40.02 58.73 21.54
CA ASP A 292 38.95 59.40 22.31
C ASP A 292 37.60 59.56 21.55
N SER A 293 37.55 59.13 20.29
CA SER A 293 36.32 59.19 19.49
C SER A 293 35.47 57.96 19.78
N TYR A 294 34.21 58.18 20.14
CA TYR A 294 33.19 57.18 20.53
C TYR A 294 32.91 56.02 19.54
N ASN A 295 33.68 55.87 18.45
CA ASN A 295 33.56 54.81 17.47
C ASN A 295 34.89 54.03 17.34
N ASP A 296 35.12 53.10 18.26
CA ASP A 296 36.26 52.16 18.23
C ASP A 296 36.20 51.19 17.03
N THR A 297 35.05 51.10 16.35
CA THR A 297 34.88 50.27 15.15
C THR A 297 34.34 51.11 13.99
N PRO A 298 35.03 51.19 12.84
CA PRO A 298 34.52 51.90 11.67
C PRO A 298 33.21 51.29 11.16
N GLN A 299 32.30 52.12 10.66
CA GLN A 299 30.99 51.71 10.16
C GLN A 299 31.08 50.54 9.16
N SER A 300 32.08 50.54 8.26
CA SER A 300 32.29 49.47 7.28
C SER A 300 32.54 48.11 7.93
N ALA A 301 33.22 48.06 9.08
CA ALA A 301 33.47 46.81 9.80
C ALA A 301 32.19 46.29 10.50
N GLN A 302 31.38 47.19 11.08
CA GLN A 302 30.06 46.81 11.63
C GLN A 302 29.13 46.29 10.53
N ARG A 303 29.06 47.00 9.39
CA ARG A 303 28.24 46.61 8.25
C ARG A 303 28.70 45.28 7.64
N LYS A 304 30.01 45.03 7.59
CA LYS A 304 30.56 43.74 7.15
C LYS A 304 30.08 42.60 8.04
N MET A 305 30.07 42.79 9.36
CA MET A 305 29.57 41.77 10.30
C MET A 305 28.07 41.49 10.08
N GLU A 306 27.26 42.54 9.93
CA GLU A 306 25.82 42.43 9.61
C GLU A 306 25.58 41.65 8.31
N VAL A 307 26.24 42.04 7.22
CA VAL A 307 26.12 41.37 5.90
C VAL A 307 26.63 39.93 5.97
N SER A 308 27.65 39.64 6.78
CA SER A 308 28.16 38.27 6.94
C SER A 308 27.17 37.35 7.68
N LEU A 309 26.45 37.89 8.66
CA LEU A 309 25.38 37.18 9.35
C LEU A 309 24.20 36.94 8.40
N GLU A 310 23.78 37.95 7.66
CA GLU A 310 22.71 37.83 6.66
C GLU A 310 23.07 36.81 5.57
N LEU A 311 24.34 36.78 5.12
CA LEU A 311 24.81 35.78 4.17
C LEU A 311 24.69 34.36 4.74
N SER A 312 25.04 34.17 6.01
CA SER A 312 24.95 32.87 6.68
C SER A 312 23.49 32.42 6.81
N GLU A 313 22.58 33.32 7.14
CA GLU A 313 21.13 33.06 7.18
C GLU A 313 20.59 32.67 5.80
N VAL A 314 20.93 33.43 4.74
CA VAL A 314 20.51 33.13 3.36
C VAL A 314 21.05 31.77 2.91
N GLN A 315 22.28 31.41 3.27
CA GLN A 315 22.86 30.10 2.95
C GLN A 315 22.16 28.95 3.67
N ALA A 316 21.84 29.11 4.97
CA ALA A 316 21.09 28.12 5.73
C ALA A 316 19.69 27.91 5.12
N ARG A 317 18.99 29.02 4.80
CA ARG A 317 17.67 28.97 4.16
C ARG A 317 17.72 28.36 2.76
N LEU A 318 18.75 28.64 1.98
CA LEU A 318 18.95 28.04 0.66
C LEU A 318 19.11 26.52 0.76
N THR A 319 19.92 26.06 1.73
CA THR A 319 20.13 24.62 1.98
C THR A 319 18.83 23.95 2.38
N GLY A 320 18.13 24.48 3.38
CA GLY A 320 16.84 23.92 3.82
C GLY A 320 15.77 23.93 2.72
N THR A 321 15.75 24.94 1.85
CA THR A 321 14.82 25.01 0.71
C THR A 321 15.16 23.96 -0.36
N LYS A 322 16.45 23.67 -0.58
CA LYS A 322 16.91 22.60 -1.49
C LYS A 322 16.54 21.22 -0.96
N ASP A 323 16.67 21.00 0.35
CA ASP A 323 16.28 19.75 0.99
C ASP A 323 14.75 19.54 0.90
N GLN A 324 13.96 20.60 1.12
CA GLN A 324 12.52 20.58 0.91
C GLN A 324 12.14 20.25 -0.54
N LEU A 325 12.86 20.81 -1.52
CA LEU A 325 12.65 20.50 -2.93
C LEU A 325 12.89 19.01 -3.21
N ALA A 326 13.98 18.44 -2.69
CA ALA A 326 14.28 17.02 -2.84
C ALA A 326 13.19 16.12 -2.24
N ALA A 327 12.65 16.50 -1.07
CA ALA A 327 11.54 15.79 -0.45
C ALA A 327 10.25 15.86 -1.29
N ILE A 328 9.90 17.03 -1.83
CA ILE A 328 8.74 17.17 -2.72
C ILE A 328 8.93 16.38 -4.01
N ASP A 329 10.12 16.39 -4.61
CA ASP A 329 10.39 15.61 -5.83
C ASP A 329 10.22 14.09 -5.60
N ALA A 330 10.60 13.58 -4.43
CA ALA A 330 10.34 12.19 -4.04
C ALA A 330 8.83 11.89 -3.88
N SER A 331 8.08 12.81 -3.25
CA SER A 331 6.62 12.70 -3.12
C SER A 331 5.93 12.73 -4.49
N ILE A 332 6.39 13.58 -5.41
CA ILE A 332 5.89 13.63 -6.80
C ILE A 332 6.12 12.29 -7.50
N ALA A 333 7.28 11.65 -7.34
CA ALA A 333 7.56 10.36 -7.98
C ALA A 333 6.62 9.25 -7.49
N THR A 334 6.36 9.21 -6.17
CA THR A 334 5.41 8.27 -5.57
C THR A 334 3.99 8.53 -6.08
N GLU A 335 3.56 9.78 -6.07
CA GLU A 335 2.22 10.18 -6.48
C GLU A 335 1.97 9.98 -7.97
N LYS A 336 2.99 10.18 -8.82
CA LYS A 336 2.92 9.84 -10.25
C LYS A 336 2.67 8.35 -10.48
N SER A 337 3.29 7.50 -9.68
CA SER A 337 3.12 6.05 -9.79
C SER A 337 1.69 5.65 -9.37
N ARG A 338 1.22 6.18 -8.23
CA ARG A 338 -0.18 6.00 -7.78
C ARG A 338 -1.19 6.49 -8.82
N HIS A 339 -0.97 7.68 -9.38
CA HIS A 339 -1.83 8.22 -10.43
C HIS A 339 -1.82 7.34 -11.68
N ALA A 340 -0.66 6.80 -12.10
CA ALA A 340 -0.57 5.91 -13.25
C ALA A 340 -1.38 4.62 -13.05
N GLU A 341 -1.31 4.02 -11.86
CA GLU A 341 -2.11 2.84 -11.49
C GLU A 341 -3.62 3.11 -11.52
N LEU A 342 -4.05 4.32 -11.11
CA LEU A 342 -5.46 4.72 -11.14
C LEU A 342 -5.95 5.18 -12.52
N ALA A 343 -5.05 5.71 -13.36
CA ALA A 343 -5.41 6.24 -14.67
C ALA A 343 -5.56 5.15 -15.73
N LYS A 344 -4.83 4.04 -15.61
CA LYS A 344 -4.85 2.96 -16.58
C LYS A 344 -4.61 1.61 -15.92
N ALA A 345 -5.52 0.68 -16.16
CA ALA A 345 -5.34 -0.73 -15.82
C ALA A 345 -5.45 -1.59 -17.09
N VAL A 346 -4.43 -2.40 -17.34
CA VAL A 346 -4.48 -3.45 -18.37
C VAL A 346 -4.85 -4.75 -17.67
N ILE A 347 -5.87 -5.42 -18.17
CA ILE A 347 -6.37 -6.67 -17.62
C ILE A 347 -5.83 -7.80 -18.49
N HIS A 348 -5.07 -8.69 -17.86
CA HIS A 348 -4.51 -9.88 -18.49
C HIS A 348 -5.29 -11.12 -18.05
N SER A 349 -5.33 -12.14 -18.91
CA SER A 349 -5.84 -13.46 -18.52
C SER A 349 -4.92 -14.12 -17.49
N SER A 350 -5.50 -14.81 -16.50
CA SER A 350 -4.76 -15.65 -15.54
C SER A 350 -4.80 -17.15 -15.89
N VAL A 351 -5.53 -17.50 -16.96
CA VAL A 351 -5.75 -18.88 -17.38
C VAL A 351 -5.75 -19.00 -18.91
N ASN A 352 -5.54 -20.23 -19.39
CA ASN A 352 -5.82 -20.58 -20.78
C ASN A 352 -7.30 -20.96 -20.88
N GLY A 353 -8.05 -20.24 -21.71
CA GLY A 353 -9.50 -20.24 -21.58
C GLY A 353 -10.26 -19.76 -22.80
N ARG A 354 -11.57 -19.62 -22.65
CA ARG A 354 -12.46 -18.99 -23.64
C ARG A 354 -13.43 -18.03 -22.97
N VAL A 355 -13.91 -17.02 -23.69
CA VAL A 355 -14.98 -16.14 -23.21
C VAL A 355 -16.27 -16.93 -23.02
N TRP A 356 -16.81 -16.95 -21.80
CA TRP A 356 -18.13 -17.52 -21.51
C TRP A 356 -19.24 -16.50 -21.75
N GLU A 357 -19.10 -15.34 -21.12
CA GLU A 357 -20.12 -14.31 -21.07
C GLU A 357 -19.44 -12.94 -21.00
N MET A 358 -19.91 -12.01 -21.82
CA MET A 358 -19.52 -10.61 -21.80
C MET A 358 -20.55 -9.84 -20.97
N LEU A 359 -20.10 -9.17 -19.91
CA LEU A 359 -20.97 -8.39 -19.02
C LEU A 359 -20.86 -6.88 -19.27
N THR A 360 -19.88 -6.45 -20.09
CA THR A 360 -19.64 -5.05 -20.44
C THR A 360 -19.36 -4.87 -21.92
N ALA A 361 -19.75 -3.72 -22.47
CA ALA A 361 -19.52 -3.34 -23.86
C ALA A 361 -18.28 -2.43 -24.05
N PRO A 362 -17.67 -2.40 -25.24
CA PRO A 362 -16.64 -1.41 -25.56
C PRO A 362 -17.18 0.02 -25.42
N GLY A 363 -16.42 0.90 -24.76
CA GLY A 363 -16.83 2.28 -24.46
C GLY A 363 -17.76 2.42 -23.25
N GLU A 364 -18.10 1.32 -22.58
CA GLU A 364 -18.90 1.37 -21.36
C GLU A 364 -18.08 1.89 -20.18
N HIS A 365 -18.72 2.68 -19.32
CA HIS A 365 -18.14 3.11 -18.07
C HIS A 365 -18.39 2.09 -16.97
N VAL A 366 -17.33 1.64 -16.30
CA VAL A 366 -17.38 0.63 -15.24
C VAL A 366 -16.86 1.18 -13.94
N ASN A 367 -17.40 0.68 -12.83
CA ASN A 367 -16.94 1.01 -11.48
C ASN A 367 -15.88 0.00 -10.99
N ALA A 368 -15.02 0.41 -10.06
CA ALA A 368 -14.09 -0.50 -9.41
C ALA A 368 -14.85 -1.67 -8.73
N GLY A 369 -14.40 -2.90 -8.98
CA GLY A 369 -15.02 -4.13 -8.49
C GLY A 369 -16.18 -4.66 -9.34
N GLN A 370 -16.63 -3.93 -10.37
CA GLN A 370 -17.68 -4.40 -11.28
C GLN A 370 -17.22 -5.62 -12.09
N ASP A 371 -18.10 -6.60 -12.27
CA ASP A 371 -17.86 -7.75 -13.12
C ASP A 371 -17.87 -7.33 -14.60
N LEU A 372 -16.79 -7.65 -15.33
CA LEU A 372 -16.60 -7.25 -16.74
C LEU A 372 -16.94 -8.38 -17.72
N MET A 373 -16.46 -9.58 -17.39
CA MET A 373 -16.69 -10.78 -18.19
C MET A 373 -16.43 -12.04 -17.37
N LYS A 374 -16.93 -13.15 -17.87
CA LYS A 374 -16.67 -14.48 -17.35
C LYS A 374 -15.83 -15.27 -18.35
N LEU A 375 -14.76 -15.86 -17.87
CA LEU A 375 -13.87 -16.73 -18.62
C LEU A 375 -14.08 -18.18 -18.18
N ILE A 376 -14.02 -19.10 -19.13
CA ILE A 376 -13.88 -20.53 -18.85
C ILE A 376 -12.40 -20.85 -18.75
N ASP A 377 -11.98 -21.49 -17.66
CA ASP A 377 -10.64 -22.09 -17.54
C ASP A 377 -10.64 -23.50 -18.13
N CYS A 378 -9.98 -23.68 -19.27
CA CYS A 378 -9.91 -24.97 -19.96
C CYS A 378 -9.03 -25.99 -19.23
N GLY A 379 -8.07 -25.52 -18.41
CA GLY A 379 -7.20 -26.39 -17.63
C GLY A 379 -7.90 -27.10 -16.48
N SER A 380 -9.03 -26.54 -16.00
CA SER A 380 -9.86 -27.12 -14.93
C SER A 380 -11.07 -27.90 -15.46
N ALA A 381 -11.00 -28.39 -16.70
CA ALA A 381 -12.06 -29.23 -17.25
C ALA A 381 -12.28 -30.50 -16.42
N ILE A 382 -13.53 -30.70 -16.00
CA ILE A 382 -14.00 -31.87 -15.25
C ILE A 382 -15.24 -32.44 -15.95
N VAL A 383 -15.52 -33.72 -15.74
CA VAL A 383 -16.77 -34.32 -16.20
C VAL A 383 -17.65 -34.56 -14.99
N THR A 384 -18.87 -34.06 -15.02
CA THR A 384 -19.88 -34.39 -14.03
C THR A 384 -20.76 -35.49 -14.58
N ALA A 385 -20.86 -36.61 -13.87
CA ALA A 385 -21.81 -37.67 -14.17
C ALA A 385 -22.96 -37.65 -13.16
N SER A 386 -24.19 -37.87 -13.64
CA SER A 386 -25.35 -38.17 -12.81
C SER A 386 -25.52 -39.69 -12.73
N VAL A 387 -25.55 -40.21 -11.51
CA VAL A 387 -25.62 -41.64 -11.20
C VAL A 387 -26.83 -41.95 -10.30
N SER A 388 -27.38 -43.16 -10.39
CA SER A 388 -28.37 -43.64 -9.42
C SER A 388 -27.75 -43.79 -8.02
N GLU A 389 -28.59 -43.76 -6.99
CA GLU A 389 -28.19 -43.99 -5.60
C GLU A 389 -27.39 -45.29 -5.42
N THR A 390 -27.90 -46.39 -5.99
CA THR A 390 -27.25 -47.70 -5.91
C THR A 390 -25.89 -47.76 -6.59
N ALA A 391 -25.68 -46.94 -7.63
CA ALA A 391 -24.39 -46.81 -8.29
C ALA A 391 -23.46 -45.94 -7.44
N TYR A 392 -23.96 -44.82 -6.91
CA TYR A 392 -23.21 -43.88 -6.07
C TYR A 392 -22.59 -44.55 -4.84
N GLU A 393 -23.36 -45.38 -4.12
CA GLU A 393 -22.89 -46.11 -2.93
C GLU A 393 -21.73 -47.08 -3.22
N ARG A 394 -21.56 -47.51 -4.47
CA ARG A 394 -20.50 -48.43 -4.90
C ARG A 394 -19.26 -47.71 -5.44
N LEU A 395 -19.34 -46.40 -5.64
CA LEU A 395 -18.23 -45.62 -6.19
C LEU A 395 -17.24 -45.22 -5.09
N SER A 396 -15.97 -45.10 -5.46
CA SER A 396 -14.91 -44.66 -4.56
C SER A 396 -14.00 -43.64 -5.25
N ILE A 397 -13.46 -42.71 -4.47
CA ILE A 397 -12.48 -41.74 -4.97
C ILE A 397 -11.23 -42.49 -5.47
N GLY A 398 -10.72 -42.11 -6.63
CA GLY A 398 -9.60 -42.75 -7.32
C GLY A 398 -9.98 -43.89 -8.27
N GLN A 399 -11.27 -44.28 -8.32
CA GLN A 399 -11.75 -45.32 -9.23
C GLN A 399 -11.61 -44.91 -10.70
N GLN A 400 -11.20 -45.86 -11.54
CA GLN A 400 -11.03 -45.65 -12.97
C GLN A 400 -12.39 -45.50 -13.67
N ALA A 401 -12.46 -44.55 -14.59
CA ALA A 401 -13.64 -44.27 -15.37
C ALA A 401 -13.29 -43.96 -16.82
N THR A 402 -14.21 -44.29 -17.71
CA THR A 402 -14.06 -44.11 -19.16
C THR A 402 -15.20 -43.25 -19.68
N PHE A 403 -14.89 -42.09 -20.24
CA PHE A 403 -15.86 -41.16 -20.83
C PHE A 403 -15.90 -41.35 -22.34
N THR A 404 -17.09 -41.60 -22.88
CA THR A 404 -17.36 -41.67 -24.32
C THR A 404 -18.22 -40.47 -24.72
N PRO A 405 -17.67 -39.48 -25.44
CA PRO A 405 -18.42 -38.32 -25.92
C PRO A 405 -19.55 -38.74 -26.88
N ARG A 406 -20.73 -38.11 -26.77
CA ARG A 406 -21.87 -38.41 -27.65
C ARG A 406 -21.67 -37.87 -29.08
N ASP A 407 -20.81 -36.87 -29.23
CA ASP A 407 -20.50 -36.19 -30.49
C ASP A 407 -19.46 -36.93 -31.37
N GLY A 408 -19.03 -38.13 -30.98
CA GLY A 408 -18.14 -38.98 -31.80
C GLY A 408 -16.63 -38.74 -31.59
N GLY A 409 -16.23 -38.29 -30.39
CA GLY A 409 -14.82 -38.07 -30.03
C GLY A 409 -14.06 -39.33 -29.54
N PRO A 410 -12.74 -39.21 -29.32
CA PRO A 410 -11.95 -40.28 -28.71
C PRO A 410 -12.46 -40.61 -27.30
N VAL A 411 -12.38 -41.88 -26.94
CA VAL A 411 -12.68 -42.35 -25.59
C VAL A 411 -11.60 -41.84 -24.64
N LEU A 412 -12.02 -41.22 -23.54
CA LEU A 412 -11.12 -40.60 -22.58
C LEU A 412 -11.06 -41.45 -21.31
N HIS A 413 -9.86 -41.60 -20.75
CA HIS A 413 -9.63 -42.34 -19.52
C HIS A 413 -9.34 -41.37 -18.37
N GLY A 414 -9.94 -41.61 -17.21
CA GLY A 414 -9.87 -40.69 -16.09
C GLY A 414 -10.24 -41.38 -14.78
N ILE A 415 -10.33 -40.57 -13.74
CA ILE A 415 -10.56 -41.06 -12.37
C ILE A 415 -11.67 -40.26 -11.68
N VAL A 416 -12.35 -40.92 -10.75
CA VAL A 416 -13.28 -40.26 -9.82
C VAL A 416 -12.48 -39.39 -8.85
N VAL A 417 -12.76 -38.09 -8.82
CA VAL A 417 -12.07 -37.14 -7.93
C VAL A 417 -12.98 -36.61 -6.82
N GLY A 418 -14.30 -36.70 -6.97
CA GLY A 418 -15.25 -36.26 -5.95
C GLY A 418 -16.58 -37.00 -6.05
N LEU A 419 -17.15 -37.30 -4.88
CA LEU A 419 -18.48 -37.86 -4.72
C LEU A 419 -19.34 -36.76 -4.08
N ASN A 420 -20.17 -36.10 -4.89
CA ASN A 420 -20.86 -34.86 -4.51
C ASN A 420 -22.27 -35.11 -3.95
N GLY A 421 -22.77 -36.34 -4.06
CA GLY A 421 -24.06 -36.74 -3.52
C GLY A 421 -25.20 -35.98 -4.18
N LEU A 422 -26.18 -35.58 -3.36
CA LEU A 422 -27.33 -34.77 -3.76
C LEU A 422 -27.00 -33.27 -3.91
N ALA A 423 -25.77 -32.85 -3.57
CA ALA A 423 -25.38 -31.46 -3.68
C ALA A 423 -25.05 -31.12 -5.15
N ALA A 424 -25.48 -29.95 -5.60
CA ALA A 424 -24.95 -29.38 -6.82
C ALA A 424 -23.42 -29.23 -6.65
N VAL A 425 -22.64 -29.72 -7.62
CA VAL A 425 -21.19 -29.47 -7.68
C VAL A 425 -20.93 -27.97 -7.69
N GLU A 426 -19.71 -27.61 -7.26
CA GLU A 426 -19.15 -26.26 -7.15
C GLU A 426 -19.90 -25.17 -7.91
N SER A 427 -20.34 -24.15 -7.16
CA SER A 427 -21.13 -22.98 -7.62
C SER A 427 -20.50 -22.17 -8.76
N ASN A 428 -19.25 -22.46 -9.11
CA ASN A 428 -18.46 -21.72 -10.08
C ASN A 428 -18.19 -22.54 -11.36
N THR A 429 -19.02 -23.53 -11.67
CA THR A 429 -18.92 -24.30 -12.93
C THR A 429 -19.83 -23.73 -14.01
N ALA A 430 -19.47 -23.95 -15.29
CA ALA A 430 -20.18 -23.37 -16.42
C ALA A 430 -21.59 -23.92 -16.65
N ILE A 431 -21.77 -25.22 -16.44
CA ILE A 431 -23.06 -25.89 -16.59
C ILE A 431 -23.66 -26.19 -15.22
N GLN A 432 -24.80 -25.57 -14.92
CA GLN A 432 -25.57 -25.87 -13.71
C GLN A 432 -26.23 -27.25 -13.83
N GLN A 433 -26.01 -28.09 -12.84
CA GLN A 433 -26.37 -29.52 -12.90
C GLN A 433 -27.84 -29.82 -12.64
N SER A 434 -28.58 -28.83 -12.15
CA SER A 434 -30.05 -28.88 -12.12
C SER A 434 -30.67 -29.11 -13.50
N ALA A 435 -29.91 -28.90 -14.58
CA ALA A 435 -30.31 -29.24 -15.95
C ALA A 435 -30.19 -30.74 -16.31
N LEU A 436 -29.51 -31.57 -15.49
CA LEU A 436 -29.34 -33.00 -15.71
C LEU A 436 -30.45 -33.79 -15.00
N SER A 437 -31.59 -33.96 -15.67
CA SER A 437 -32.89 -34.20 -15.02
C SER A 437 -33.24 -35.67 -14.69
N ARG A 438 -32.28 -36.60 -14.62
CA ARG A 438 -32.61 -38.04 -14.51
C ARG A 438 -32.24 -38.71 -13.20
N GLU A 439 -31.11 -38.36 -12.61
CA GLU A 439 -30.63 -39.01 -11.39
C GLU A 439 -30.05 -37.97 -10.42
N PRO A 440 -30.33 -38.06 -9.11
CA PRO A 440 -30.06 -36.97 -8.18
C PRO A 440 -28.65 -36.99 -7.59
N TYR A 441 -27.88 -38.08 -7.77
CA TYR A 441 -26.52 -38.18 -7.23
C TYR A 441 -25.48 -37.78 -8.28
N HIS A 442 -24.56 -36.90 -7.90
CA HIS A 442 -23.53 -36.36 -8.79
C HIS A 442 -22.12 -36.83 -8.40
N VAL A 443 -21.32 -37.10 -9.43
CA VAL A 443 -19.93 -37.55 -9.29
C VAL A 443 -19.04 -36.69 -10.19
N SER A 444 -17.94 -36.20 -9.62
CA SER A 444 -16.93 -35.41 -10.33
C SER A 444 -15.79 -36.30 -10.78
N LEU A 445 -15.46 -36.25 -12.06
CA LEU A 445 -14.41 -37.04 -12.69
C LEU A 445 -13.38 -36.14 -13.37
N LYS A 446 -12.11 -36.52 -13.29
CA LYS A 446 -11.00 -35.82 -13.95
C LYS A 446 -10.42 -36.67 -15.06
N PHE A 447 -10.31 -36.09 -16.25
CA PHE A 447 -9.74 -36.71 -17.43
C PHE A 447 -8.56 -35.85 -17.91
N PRO A 448 -7.30 -36.30 -17.77
CA PRO A 448 -6.12 -35.51 -18.15
C PRO A 448 -6.15 -35.02 -19.60
N ASP A 449 -6.66 -35.86 -20.51
CA ASP A 449 -6.73 -35.54 -21.95
C ASP A 449 -7.71 -34.39 -22.29
N LEU A 450 -8.64 -34.07 -21.39
CA LEU A 450 -9.51 -32.89 -21.54
C LEU A 450 -8.78 -31.59 -21.26
N ALA A 451 -7.82 -31.58 -20.33
CA ALA A 451 -7.06 -30.40 -19.95
C ALA A 451 -5.99 -30.01 -20.99
N ASN A 452 -5.58 -30.96 -21.85
CA ASN A 452 -4.50 -30.77 -22.82
C ASN A 452 -4.95 -30.06 -24.12
N ASN A 453 -6.25 -29.93 -24.37
CA ASN A 453 -6.79 -29.38 -25.62
C ASN A 453 -7.47 -28.01 -25.42
N PHE A 454 -6.99 -26.98 -26.13
CA PHE A 454 -7.51 -25.60 -26.09
C PHE A 454 -8.97 -25.44 -26.56
N ASP A 455 -9.58 -26.45 -27.19
CA ASP A 455 -10.92 -26.32 -27.77
C ASP A 455 -12.04 -26.33 -26.71
N CYS A 456 -11.72 -26.68 -25.46
CA CYS A 456 -12.62 -26.46 -24.31
C CYS A 456 -14.04 -26.98 -24.59
N ARG A 457 -14.22 -28.32 -24.62
CA ARG A 457 -15.49 -28.98 -25.01
C ARG A 457 -16.59 -28.90 -23.94
N VAL A 458 -16.68 -27.77 -23.24
CA VAL A 458 -17.65 -27.53 -22.18
C VAL A 458 -19.08 -27.58 -22.73
N GLY A 459 -20.00 -28.20 -21.98
CA GLY A 459 -21.39 -28.40 -22.40
C GLY A 459 -21.63 -29.62 -23.30
N ARG A 460 -20.58 -30.35 -23.71
CA ARG A 460 -20.75 -31.61 -24.44
C ARG A 460 -21.16 -32.73 -23.49
N SER A 461 -22.18 -33.49 -23.89
CA SER A 461 -22.65 -34.67 -23.15
C SER A 461 -22.01 -35.97 -23.66
N GLY A 462 -21.98 -36.98 -22.80
CA GLY A 462 -21.46 -38.30 -23.09
C GLY A 462 -21.91 -39.33 -22.08
N LEU A 463 -21.34 -40.52 -22.18
CA LEU A 463 -21.58 -41.63 -21.26
C LEU A 463 -20.30 -41.94 -20.50
N VAL A 464 -20.38 -42.00 -19.17
CA VAL A 464 -19.29 -42.48 -18.32
C VAL A 464 -19.55 -43.93 -17.95
N LYS A 465 -18.52 -44.77 -18.09
CA LYS A 465 -18.47 -46.13 -17.56
C LYS A 465 -17.44 -46.19 -16.45
N PHE A 466 -17.87 -46.62 -15.27
CA PHE A 466 -16.97 -46.84 -14.14
C PHE A 466 -16.42 -48.27 -14.20
N ALA A 467 -15.15 -48.45 -13.85
CA ALA A 467 -14.60 -49.80 -13.67
C ALA A 467 -15.26 -50.45 -12.45
N ASP A 468 -15.72 -51.69 -12.54
CA ASP A 468 -16.37 -52.36 -11.41
C ASP A 468 -15.44 -52.33 -10.18
N GLY A 469 -15.97 -51.98 -9.01
CA GLY A 469 -15.22 -51.83 -7.75
C GLY A 469 -14.58 -53.11 -7.19
N GLY A 470 -14.40 -54.14 -8.03
CA GLY A 470 -13.69 -55.36 -7.72
C GLY A 470 -12.20 -55.22 -8.04
N SER A 471 -11.41 -54.98 -6.98
CA SER A 471 -9.96 -55.23 -6.89
C SER A 471 -9.03 -54.48 -7.85
N VAL A 472 -8.36 -53.43 -7.35
CA VAL A 472 -6.99 -53.09 -7.80
C VAL A 472 -6.12 -52.78 -6.57
N PHE A 473 -5.55 -53.84 -6.00
CA PHE A 473 -4.25 -53.80 -5.34
C PHE A 473 -3.48 -55.04 -5.78
N ALA A 474 -2.79 -54.93 -6.91
CA ALA A 474 -1.63 -55.76 -7.20
C ALA A 474 -0.51 -54.78 -7.58
N GLY A 475 0.34 -54.51 -6.60
CA GLY A 475 1.53 -53.71 -6.79
C GLY A 475 2.44 -54.35 -7.83
N SER A 476 2.86 -53.55 -8.80
CA SER A 476 4.01 -53.85 -9.64
C SER A 476 5.28 -53.64 -8.81
N LEU A 477 5.77 -54.72 -8.20
CA LEU A 477 7.19 -54.91 -7.96
C LEU A 477 7.75 -55.58 -9.20
N TYR A 478 8.49 -54.82 -10.01
CA TYR A 478 9.80 -55.18 -10.58
C TYR A 478 10.44 -53.94 -11.20
#